data_AF-A0A134CJD6-F1
#
_entry.id   AF-A0A134CJD6-F1
#
_cell.length_a   1.000
_cell.length_b   1.000
_cell.length_c   1.000
_cell.angle_alpha   90.00
_cell.angle_beta   90.00
_cell.angle_gamma   90.00
#
_symmetry.space_group_name_H-M   'P 1'
#
loop_
_entity.id
_entity.type
_entity.pdbx_description
1 polymer ?
#
loop_
_entity_poly.entity_id
_entity_poly.type
_entity_poly.pdbx_seq_one_letter_code
_entity_poly.pdbx_strand_id
1 'polypeptide(L)'
;MSIYKVAAHTGANDNGYIEYNTETKEVKAHFSADKVCQRVVDYLTKEQEFHYFTGLTTYKMICAVPTSNLEIFKLSLCYIWTRANIYIDWSRPVDIDEI
;
A
#
# COMPACT_ATOMS: atom_id res chain seq x y z
N MET A 1 8.15 -16.03 -7.48
CA MET A 1 7.39 -15.34 -6.42
C MET A 1 8.11 -14.08 -6.01
N SER A 2 7.77 -12.94 -6.62
CA SER A 2 8.24 -11.63 -6.16
C SER A 2 7.18 -11.02 -5.22
N ILE A 3 7.53 -10.93 -3.94
CA ILE A 3 6.70 -10.28 -2.91
C ILE A 3 7.30 -8.92 -2.61
N TYR A 4 6.47 -7.89 -2.72
CA TYR A 4 6.79 -6.56 -2.23
C TYR A 4 6.21 -6.40 -0.81
N LYS A 5 7.04 -6.02 0.16
CA LYS A 5 6.62 -5.72 1.53
C LYS A 5 6.93 -4.27 1.88
N VAL A 6 6.07 -3.65 2.66
CA VAL A 6 6.32 -2.30 3.19
C VAL A 6 5.79 -2.18 4.61
N ALA A 7 6.60 -1.60 5.49
CA ALA A 7 6.22 -1.34 6.86
C ALA A 7 5.15 -0.24 6.90
N ALA A 8 4.21 -0.39 7.83
CA ALA A 8 3.11 0.55 7.98
C ALA A 8 2.68 0.63 9.45
N HIS A 9 2.04 1.72 9.83
CA HIS A 9 1.48 1.85 11.16
C HIS A 9 0.19 2.67 11.14
N THR A 10 -0.54 2.61 12.25
CA THR A 10 -1.58 3.60 12.57
C THR A 10 -1.09 4.51 13.70
N GLY A 11 -1.65 5.71 13.82
CA GLY A 11 -1.24 6.70 14.83
C GLY A 11 -1.35 6.25 16.30
N ALA A 12 -1.89 5.06 16.58
CA ALA A 12 -2.04 4.47 17.91
C ALA A 12 -0.93 3.46 18.29
N ASN A 13 0.25 3.53 17.67
CA ASN A 13 1.34 2.55 17.82
C ASN A 13 0.99 1.12 17.35
N ASP A 14 -0.05 0.95 16.53
CA ASP A 14 -0.34 -0.31 15.87
C ASP A 14 0.56 -0.43 14.64
N ASN A 15 1.73 -1.05 14.85
CA ASN A 15 2.71 -1.33 13.81
C ASN A 15 2.30 -2.60 13.05
N GLY A 16 2.54 -2.57 11.75
CA GLY A 16 2.21 -3.66 10.85
C GLY A 16 2.96 -3.56 9.54
N TYR A 17 2.52 -4.32 8.56
CA TYR A 17 3.07 -4.25 7.21
C TYR A 17 2.06 -4.70 6.17
N ILE A 18 2.33 -4.34 4.93
CA ILE A 18 1.51 -4.70 3.78
C ILE A 18 2.35 -5.55 2.84
N GLU A 19 1.78 -6.66 2.37
CA GLU A 19 2.38 -7.52 1.35
C GLU A 19 1.59 -7.41 0.05
N TYR A 20 2.31 -7.36 -1.05
CA TYR A 20 1.76 -7.42 -2.40
C TYR A 20 2.53 -8.45 -3.22
N ASN A 21 1.82 -9.43 -3.74
CA ASN A 21 2.37 -10.40 -4.67
C ASN A 21 2.29 -9.84 -6.09
N THR A 22 3.44 -9.57 -6.71
CA THR A 22 3.45 -8.92 -8.04
C THR A 22 3.01 -9.84 -9.18
N GLU A 23 2.97 -11.16 -8.93
CA GLU A 23 2.52 -12.17 -9.90
C GLU A 23 1.01 -12.39 -9.80
N THR A 24 0.49 -12.66 -8.59
CA THR A 24 -0.94 -12.96 -8.37
C THR A 24 -1.79 -11.71 -8.18
N LYS A 25 -1.16 -10.55 -7.95
CA LYS A 25 -1.80 -9.27 -7.62
C LYS A 25 -2.55 -9.28 -6.28
N GLU A 26 -2.33 -10.28 -5.45
CA GLU A 26 -2.95 -10.39 -4.13
C GLU A 26 -2.28 -9.44 -3.14
N VAL A 27 -3.09 -8.91 -2.22
CA VAL A 27 -2.65 -8.04 -1.13
C VAL A 27 -3.04 -8.65 0.20
N LYS A 28 -2.11 -8.59 1.16
CA LYS A 28 -2.36 -8.92 2.56
C LYS A 28 -1.90 -7.77 3.44
N ALA A 29 -2.65 -7.53 4.50
CA ALA A 29 -2.35 -6.53 5.50
C ALA A 29 -2.19 -7.24 6.84
N HIS A 30 -1.13 -6.91 7.56
CA HIS A 30 -0.73 -7.56 8.80
C HIS A 30 -0.67 -6.50 9.90
N PHE A 31 -1.78 -6.30 10.59
CA PHE A 31 -1.95 -5.39 11.73
C PHE A 31 -2.61 -6.16 12.87
N SER A 32 -2.51 -5.65 14.10
CA SER A 32 -3.14 -6.32 15.25
C SER A 32 -4.67 -6.33 15.18
N ALA A 33 -5.28 -5.34 14.52
CA ALA A 33 -6.72 -5.20 14.41
C ALA A 33 -7.24 -5.57 13.01
N ASP A 34 -8.11 -6.59 12.92
CA ASP A 34 -8.70 -7.05 11.65
C ASP A 34 -9.42 -5.94 10.87
N LYS A 35 -10.04 -4.98 11.57
CA LYS A 35 -10.69 -3.82 10.94
C LYS A 35 -9.69 -2.92 10.18
N VAL A 36 -8.44 -2.87 10.63
CA VAL A 36 -7.35 -2.15 9.96
C VAL A 36 -6.93 -2.94 8.73
N CYS A 37 -6.74 -4.26 8.86
CA CYS A 37 -6.41 -5.14 7.74
C CYS A 37 -7.46 -5.06 6.63
N GLN A 38 -8.75 -5.17 6.96
CA GLN A 38 -9.84 -5.07 5.98
C GLN A 38 -9.85 -3.72 5.27
N ARG A 39 -9.64 -2.61 6.00
CA ARG A 39 -9.63 -1.27 5.42
C ARG A 39 -8.48 -1.07 4.44
N VAL A 40 -7.29 -1.59 4.76
CA VAL A 40 -6.13 -1.58 3.86
C VAL A 40 -6.44 -2.36 2.59
N VAL A 41 -6.94 -3.59 2.72
CA VAL A 41 -7.28 -4.45 1.59
C VAL A 41 -8.37 -3.82 0.74
N ASP A 42 -9.43 -3.29 1.34
CA ASP A 42 -10.53 -2.61 0.63
C ASP A 42 -10.04 -1.43 -0.20
N TYR A 43 -9.13 -0.61 0.35
CA TYR A 43 -8.55 0.51 -0.38
C TYR A 43 -7.69 0.03 -1.56
N LEU A 44 -6.84 -0.97 -1.33
CA LEU A 44 -5.87 -1.44 -2.33
C LEU A 44 -6.53 -2.27 -3.45
N THR A 45 -7.70 -2.84 -3.22
CA THR A 45 -8.39 -3.72 -4.18
C THR A 45 -9.54 -3.05 -4.94
N LYS A 46 -9.87 -1.80 -4.61
CA LYS A 46 -10.92 -1.02 -5.30
C LYS A 46 -10.29 0.02 -6.22
N GLU A 47 -11.04 0.44 -7.21
CA GLU A 47 -10.60 1.50 -8.12
C GLU A 47 -10.39 2.82 -7.36
N GLN A 48 -9.33 3.53 -7.72
CA GLN A 48 -8.88 4.75 -7.07
C GLN A 48 -8.42 5.76 -8.13
N GLU A 49 -8.66 7.04 -7.86
CA GLU A 49 -8.11 8.13 -8.68
C GLU A 49 -6.73 8.55 -8.18
N PHE A 50 -5.79 8.83 -9.07
CA PHE A 50 -4.44 9.27 -8.70
C PHE A 50 -3.92 10.39 -9.60
N HIS A 51 -3.12 11.28 -9.00
CA HIS A 51 -2.22 12.14 -9.76
C HIS A 51 -0.96 11.33 -10.10
N TYR A 52 -0.81 10.96 -11.37
CA TYR A 52 0.37 10.31 -11.90
C TYR A 52 1.31 11.38 -12.46
N PHE A 53 2.36 11.71 -11.70
CA PHE A 53 3.32 12.74 -12.08
C PHE A 53 4.13 12.32 -13.30
N THR A 54 4.15 13.18 -14.32
CA THR A 54 4.92 13.01 -15.56
C THR A 54 6.14 13.94 -15.61
N GLY A 55 6.26 14.84 -14.63
CA GLY A 55 7.33 15.79 -14.44
C GLY A 55 7.23 16.45 -13.07
N LEU A 56 8.12 17.40 -12.78
CA LEU A 56 8.19 18.07 -11.47
C LEU A 56 6.92 18.86 -11.13
N THR A 57 6.24 19.42 -12.13
CA THR A 57 5.04 20.25 -11.95
C THR A 57 3.84 19.77 -12.77
N THR A 58 3.97 18.64 -13.47
CA THR A 58 2.95 18.12 -14.38
C THR A 58 2.54 16.71 -13.97
N TYR A 59 1.24 16.45 -14.03
CA TYR A 59 0.68 15.13 -13.80
C TYR A 59 -0.50 14.88 -14.75
N LYS A 60 -0.84 13.61 -14.92
CA LYS A 60 -2.13 13.18 -15.49
C LYS A 60 -2.98 12.57 -14.39
N MET A 61 -4.29 12.73 -14.51
CA MET A 61 -5.24 11.97 -13.69
C MET A 61 -5.39 10.58 -14.28
N ILE A 62 -5.32 9.56 -13.42
CA ILE A 62 -5.62 8.17 -13.79
C ILE A 62 -6.64 7.59 -12.82
N CYS A 63 -7.47 6.67 -13.31
CA CYS A 63 -8.33 5.83 -12.49
C CYS A 63 -7.81 4.40 -12.63
N ALA A 64 -7.43 3.77 -11.52
CA ALA A 64 -6.85 2.42 -11.54
C ALA A 64 -7.05 1.70 -10.21
N VAL A 65 -7.12 0.37 -10.25
CA VAL A 65 -7.02 -0.46 -9.05
C VAL A 65 -5.55 -0.53 -8.61
N PRO A 66 -5.21 -0.25 -7.34
CA PRO A 66 -3.83 -0.27 -6.84
C PRO A 66 -3.07 -1.56 -7.12
N THR A 67 -3.73 -2.71 -7.04
CA THR A 67 -3.12 -4.02 -7.31
C THR A 67 -2.86 -4.33 -8.78
N SER A 68 -3.23 -3.44 -9.71
CA SER A 68 -3.09 -3.67 -11.16
C SER A 68 -1.65 -3.96 -11.58
N ASN A 69 -0.67 -3.28 -10.99
CA ASN A 69 0.77 -3.53 -11.11
C ASN A 69 1.54 -2.85 -9.96
N LEU A 70 2.84 -3.16 -9.82
CA LEU A 70 3.68 -2.65 -8.73
C LEU A 70 3.84 -1.11 -8.74
N GLU A 71 3.83 -0.47 -9.91
CA GLU A 71 3.99 0.98 -10.01
C GLU A 71 2.77 1.71 -9.45
N ILE A 72 1.56 1.31 -9.87
CA ILE A 72 0.30 1.86 -9.34
C ILE A 72 0.14 1.49 -7.86
N PHE A 73 0.58 0.29 -7.47
CA PHE A 73 0.59 -0.11 -6.07
C PHE A 73 1.41 0.87 -5.23
N LYS A 74 2.65 1.15 -5.60
CA LYS A 74 3.52 2.12 -4.91
C LYS A 74 2.94 3.53 -4.92
N LEU A 75 2.38 3.98 -6.04
CA LEU A 75 1.70 5.28 -6.11
C LEU A 75 0.55 5.37 -5.11
N SER A 76 -0.26 4.32 -4.99
CA SER A 76 -1.39 4.28 -4.07
C SER A 76 -0.99 4.37 -2.60
N LEU A 77 0.20 3.84 -2.24
CA LEU A 77 0.75 3.91 -0.89
C LEU A 77 1.06 5.36 -0.49
N CYS A 78 1.37 6.24 -1.44
CA CYS A 78 1.54 7.68 -1.17
C CYS A 78 0.23 8.38 -0.76
N TYR A 79 -0.93 7.81 -1.11
CA TYR A 79 -2.26 8.36 -0.82
C TYR A 79 -2.96 7.68 0.37
N ILE A 80 -2.51 6.49 0.76
CA ILE A 80 -3.22 5.62 1.70
C ILE A 80 -3.48 6.28 3.07
N TRP A 81 -2.64 7.22 3.49
CA TRP A 81 -2.86 7.96 4.74
C TRP A 81 -4.13 8.79 4.69
N THR A 82 -4.39 9.52 3.59
CA THR A 82 -5.62 10.33 3.44
C THR A 82 -6.87 9.47 3.30
N ARG A 83 -6.75 8.26 2.73
CA ARG A 83 -7.90 7.45 2.31
C ARG A 83 -8.25 6.34 3.27
N ALA A 84 -7.27 5.81 4.00
CA ALA A 84 -7.41 4.68 4.90
C ALA A 84 -6.77 4.93 6.28
N ASN A 85 -6.22 6.12 6.55
CA ASN A 85 -5.54 6.45 7.81
C ASN A 85 -4.43 5.44 8.17
N ILE A 86 -3.63 5.08 7.18
CA ILE A 86 -2.46 4.20 7.30
C ILE A 86 -1.22 4.99 6.91
N TYR A 87 -0.19 4.92 7.73
CA TYR A 87 1.08 5.60 7.50
C TYR A 87 2.09 4.58 7.01
N ILE A 88 2.83 4.91 5.96
CA ILE A 88 3.84 4.03 5.36
C ILE A 88 5.22 4.44 5.86
N ASP A 89 5.95 3.49 6.42
CA ASP A 89 7.29 3.69 6.96
C ASP A 89 8.35 3.28 5.93
N TRP A 90 8.74 4.21 5.06
CA TRP A 90 9.73 3.95 4.00
C TRP A 90 11.15 3.68 4.51
N SER A 91 11.44 4.06 5.76
CA SER A 91 12.77 3.91 6.36
C SER A 91 12.92 2.66 7.22
N ARG A 92 11.84 1.91 7.46
CA ARG A 92 11.86 0.71 8.30
C ARG A 92 11.76 -0.53 7.41
N PRO A 93 12.72 -1.47 7.48
CA PRO A 93 12.54 -2.75 6.84
C PRO A 93 11.36 -3.47 7.50
N VAL A 94 10.62 -4.25 6.71
CA VAL A 94 9.79 -5.32 7.26
C VAL A 94 10.75 -6.46 7.51
N ASP A 95 10.96 -6.84 8.77
CA ASP A 95 11.90 -7.91 9.12
C ASP A 95 11.66 -9.12 8.20
N ILE A 96 12.70 -9.48 7.46
CA ILE A 96 12.73 -10.68 6.63
C ILE A 96 13.23 -11.76 7.58
N ASP A 97 12.40 -12.18 8.53
CA ASP A 97 12.73 -13.39 9.29
C ASP A 97 12.60 -14.58 8.32
N GLU A 98 13.71 -14.88 7.64
CA GLU A 98 13.97 -16.20 7.09
C GLU A 98 14.03 -17.17 8.27
N ILE A 99 13.01 -18.04 8.36
CA ILE A 99 13.13 -19.33 9.03
C ILE A 99 12.99 -20.40 7.95
#